data_AF-K7F5L6-F1
#
_entry.id   AF-K7F5L6-F1
#
_cell.length_a   1.000
_cell.length_b   1.000
_cell.length_c   1.000
_cell.angle_alpha   90.00
_cell.angle_beta   90.00
_cell.angle_gamma   90.00
#
_symmetry.space_group_name_H-M   'P 1'
#
loop_
_entity.id
_entity.type
_entity.pdbx_description
1 polymer ?
#
loop_
_entity_poly.entity_id
_entity_poly.type
_entity_poly.pdbx_seq_one_letter_code
_entity_poly.pdbx_strand_id
1 'polypeptide(L)'
;MLGCTYILKIQLCYYSKKRCSLPFLSLFIFQPIGVNQLTFAQRSGALKCLIYMADSCMVESLFKKSVEQVKYFLKCLIFLAEFETLNIPYTYESFHESPKEGIIRGLWKNHSHEPKVVRLVTELSLEYKVYDPQLWSDLLHKLLDFNMIHYLRKVLIAITGVPSLWQIPCLNRAWRSVILAPFLVASCPPSHKQLEACCECFVLLLKCPNVADLDIIGIARQYAQLNLPAFALGCLLLIPQSKKREQQIQGFLSSCNLETVLQQVDEHMNTGEVAGFASQIRCLILNNIIKEKQYDRFFKTKYFPLLKLQVMNTERVKELVDYLANKNCLDDAVALIVEYQNQCGNHILADRSSRDILTMFLSGSE
;
A
#
# COMPACT_ATOMS: atom_id res chain seq x y z
N MET A 1 18.65 1.70 4.02
CA MET A 1 18.89 1.85 5.48
C MET A 1 20.22 1.18 5.83
N LEU A 2 21.32 1.79 5.37
CA LEU A 2 22.70 1.55 5.78
C LEU A 2 23.36 2.90 5.48
N GLY A 3 23.66 3.71 6.50
CA GLY A 3 24.19 5.06 6.30
C GLY A 3 23.80 6.14 7.32
N CYS A 4 23.26 5.79 8.49
CA CYS A 4 22.88 6.79 9.50
C CYS A 4 23.89 6.99 10.64
N THR A 5 24.98 6.25 10.72
CA THR A 5 25.91 6.34 11.87
C THR A 5 27.08 7.32 11.69
N TYR A 6 27.35 7.82 10.48
CA TYR A 6 28.42 8.81 10.26
C TYR A 6 27.94 10.27 10.19
N ILE A 7 26.63 10.51 10.09
CA ILE A 7 26.06 11.86 9.95
C ILE A 7 26.12 12.65 11.28
N LEU A 8 26.04 11.99 12.44
CA LEU A 8 26.03 12.68 13.73
C LEU A 8 27.37 13.32 14.13
N LYS A 9 28.51 12.88 13.58
CA LYS A 9 29.81 13.51 13.91
C LYS A 9 30.06 14.83 13.15
N ILE A 10 29.29 15.10 12.09
CA ILE A 10 29.38 16.35 11.32
C ILE A 10 28.39 17.41 11.84
N GLN A 11 27.33 16.99 12.54
CA GLN A 11 26.30 17.91 13.07
C GLN A 11 26.79 18.82 14.22
N LEU A 12 27.86 18.46 14.94
CA LEU A 12 28.35 19.25 16.09
C LEU A 12 29.27 20.43 15.74
N CYS A 13 29.66 20.64 14.48
CA CYS A 13 30.51 21.78 14.10
C CYS A 13 29.87 22.82 13.17
N TYR A 14 28.59 22.69 12.80
CA TYR A 14 28.10 23.29 11.55
C TYR A 14 27.06 24.42 11.65
N TYR A 15 27.03 25.19 12.74
CA TYR A 15 26.21 26.41 12.80
C TYR A 15 26.97 27.72 12.48
N SER A 16 28.31 27.73 12.36
CA SER A 16 29.07 28.97 12.10
C SER A 16 29.92 29.02 10.82
N LYS A 17 29.92 27.98 9.96
CA LYS A 17 30.87 27.86 8.82
C LYS A 17 30.25 27.45 7.49
N LYS A 18 29.08 27.99 7.10
CA LYS A 18 28.36 27.65 5.86
C LYS A 18 29.11 27.87 4.53
N ARG A 19 30.27 28.55 4.49
CA ARG A 19 31.05 28.77 3.25
C ARG A 19 32.40 28.04 3.17
N CYS A 20 32.94 27.51 4.27
CA CYS A 20 34.30 26.93 4.27
C CYS A 20 34.38 25.41 4.08
N SER A 21 33.28 24.64 4.15
CA SER A 21 33.31 23.19 3.85
C SER A 21 33.14 22.84 2.39
N LEU A 22 32.48 23.68 1.60
CA LEU A 22 32.10 23.31 0.23
C LEU A 22 33.31 23.11 -0.70
N PRO A 23 34.36 23.97 -0.65
CA PRO A 23 35.61 23.71 -1.38
C PRO A 23 36.38 22.51 -0.81
N PHE A 24 36.22 22.23 0.48
CA PHE A 24 36.84 21.07 1.11
C PHE A 24 36.17 19.79 0.59
N LEU A 25 34.84 19.73 0.53
CA LEU A 25 34.07 18.60 0.01
C LEU A 25 34.31 18.35 -1.49
N SER A 26 34.55 19.37 -2.31
CA SER A 26 34.89 19.18 -3.73
C SER A 26 36.24 18.49 -3.93
N LEU A 27 37.23 18.79 -3.07
CA LEU A 27 38.53 18.11 -3.09
C LEU A 27 38.41 16.59 -2.86
N PHE A 28 37.47 16.13 -2.02
CA PHE A 28 37.21 14.69 -1.81
C PHE A 28 36.63 13.99 -3.05
N ILE A 29 36.01 14.75 -3.96
CA ILE A 29 35.27 14.19 -5.10
C ILE A 29 36.19 14.00 -6.32
N PHE A 30 37.20 14.85 -6.49
CA PHE A 30 38.07 14.88 -7.67
C PHE A 30 39.46 14.23 -7.50
N GLN A 31 39.77 13.62 -6.34
CA GLN A 31 41.03 12.90 -6.16
C GLN A 31 41.08 11.60 -7.00
N PRO A 32 42.25 11.19 -7.55
CA PRO A 32 42.40 9.91 -8.30
C PRO A 32 42.09 8.66 -7.43
N ILE A 33 42.14 7.43 -7.98
CA ILE A 33 41.94 6.13 -7.25
C ILE A 33 43.26 5.35 -7.07
N GLY A 34 43.55 4.82 -5.86
CA GLY A 34 44.86 4.27 -5.43
C GLY A 34 44.96 3.95 -3.92
N VAL A 35 46.09 3.39 -3.47
CA VAL A 35 46.24 2.65 -2.18
C VAL A 35 46.07 3.50 -0.89
N ASN A 36 46.10 4.84 -1.00
CA ASN A 36 45.83 5.79 0.11
C ASN A 36 44.64 6.72 -0.19
N GLN A 37 43.67 6.28 -1.00
CA GLN A 37 42.69 7.18 -1.63
C GLN A 37 41.24 6.87 -1.21
N LEU A 38 40.38 7.88 -1.37
CA LEU A 38 38.99 7.83 -0.93
C LEU A 38 38.19 6.80 -1.72
N THR A 39 37.52 5.90 -1.01
CA THR A 39 36.57 4.89 -1.53
C THR A 39 35.39 5.54 -2.26
N PHE A 40 34.73 4.80 -3.14
CA PHE A 40 33.51 5.30 -3.82
C PHE A 40 32.40 5.60 -2.81
N ALA A 41 32.32 4.85 -1.71
CA ALA A 41 31.41 5.12 -0.59
C ALA A 41 31.66 6.49 0.06
N GLN A 42 32.93 6.84 0.30
CA GLN A 42 33.30 8.14 0.87
C GLN A 42 32.99 9.29 -0.10
N ARG A 43 33.31 9.12 -1.40
CA ARG A 43 33.05 10.14 -2.43
C ARG A 43 31.55 10.41 -2.62
N SER A 44 30.75 9.34 -2.73
CA SER A 44 29.30 9.45 -2.85
C SER A 44 28.68 10.09 -1.61
N GLY A 45 29.15 9.75 -0.41
CA GLY A 45 28.75 10.41 0.84
C GLY A 45 29.03 11.92 0.83
N ALA A 46 30.25 12.32 0.48
CA ALA A 46 30.64 13.73 0.41
C ALA A 46 29.82 14.52 -0.62
N LEU A 47 29.64 13.97 -1.83
CA LEU A 47 28.86 14.60 -2.89
C LEU A 47 27.37 14.69 -2.54
N LYS A 48 26.81 13.68 -1.86
CA LYS A 48 25.42 13.71 -1.39
C LYS A 48 25.20 14.83 -0.36
N CYS A 49 26.12 14.99 0.59
CA CYS A 49 26.08 16.10 1.54
C CYS A 49 26.18 17.46 0.83
N LEU A 50 27.06 17.59 -0.16
CA LEU A 50 27.22 18.81 -0.94
C LEU A 50 25.94 19.20 -1.67
N ILE A 51 25.34 18.26 -2.43
CA ILE A 51 24.09 18.51 -3.17
C ILE A 51 22.94 18.87 -2.22
N TYR A 52 22.91 18.30 -1.02
CA TYR A 52 21.88 18.61 -0.03
C TYR A 52 22.04 20.01 0.58
N MET A 53 23.27 20.49 0.73
CA MET A 53 23.58 21.77 1.38
C MET A 53 23.67 22.96 0.40
N ALA A 54 23.95 22.70 -0.86
CA ALA A 54 24.16 23.71 -1.90
C ALA A 54 22.89 23.96 -2.72
N ASP A 55 22.68 25.20 -3.17
CA ASP A 55 21.68 25.50 -4.20
C ASP A 55 22.18 25.09 -5.59
N SER A 56 21.25 25.02 -6.56
CA SER A 56 21.55 24.61 -7.93
C SER A 56 22.66 25.46 -8.58
N CYS A 57 22.63 26.79 -8.40
CA CYS A 57 23.62 27.71 -8.95
C CYS A 57 25.03 27.44 -8.40
N MET A 58 25.13 27.13 -7.11
CA MET A 58 26.38 26.78 -6.46
C MET A 58 26.92 25.44 -6.96
N VAL A 59 26.07 24.42 -7.12
CA VAL A 59 26.47 23.12 -7.68
C VAL A 59 27.01 23.30 -9.10
N GLU A 60 26.32 24.05 -9.94
CA GLU A 60 26.73 24.26 -11.34
C GLU A 60 28.04 25.03 -11.45
N SER A 61 28.22 26.09 -10.64
CA SER A 61 29.47 26.85 -10.63
C SER A 61 30.68 26.03 -10.15
N LEU A 62 30.48 25.13 -9.19
CA LEU A 62 31.53 24.29 -8.62
C LEU A 62 31.96 23.15 -9.56
N PHE A 63 30.99 22.47 -10.17
CA PHE A 63 31.24 21.32 -11.03
C PHE A 63 31.41 21.67 -12.50
N LYS A 64 31.04 22.89 -12.90
CA LYS A 64 30.96 23.35 -14.30
C LYS A 64 30.12 22.40 -15.17
N LYS A 65 29.09 21.82 -14.57
CA LYS A 65 28.19 20.81 -15.13
C LYS A 65 26.78 21.09 -14.61
N SER A 66 25.76 20.68 -15.35
CA SER A 66 24.38 20.85 -14.89
C SER A 66 24.12 20.03 -13.62
N VAL A 67 23.14 20.45 -12.82
CA VAL A 67 22.74 19.71 -11.61
C VAL A 67 22.38 18.25 -11.93
N GLU A 68 21.75 17.98 -13.08
CA GLU A 68 21.38 16.63 -13.54
C GLU A 68 22.62 15.78 -13.79
N GLN A 69 23.65 16.33 -14.43
CA GLN A 69 24.92 15.63 -14.67
C GLN A 69 25.62 15.30 -13.35
N VAL A 70 25.58 16.21 -12.38
CA VAL A 70 26.15 15.99 -11.04
C VAL A 70 25.37 14.93 -10.26
N LYS A 71 24.03 14.93 -10.35
CA LYS A 71 23.18 13.88 -9.77
C LYS A 71 23.44 12.52 -10.41
N TYR A 72 23.64 12.47 -11.73
CA TYR A 72 24.02 11.25 -12.43
C TYR A 72 25.41 10.75 -12.02
N PHE A 73 26.37 11.67 -11.82
CA PHE A 73 27.68 11.34 -11.29
C PHE A 73 27.59 10.73 -9.89
N LEU A 74 26.82 11.34 -8.98
CA LEU A 74 26.53 10.77 -7.66
C LEU A 74 25.95 9.36 -7.75
N LYS A 75 25.00 9.15 -8.65
CA LYS A 75 24.40 7.83 -8.89
C LYS A 75 25.43 6.80 -9.30
N CYS A 76 26.33 7.13 -10.22
CA CYS A 76 27.42 6.24 -10.63
C CYS A 76 28.32 5.89 -9.44
N LEU A 77 28.69 6.87 -8.62
CA LEU A 77 29.51 6.62 -7.42
C LEU A 77 28.81 5.71 -6.40
N ILE A 78 27.49 5.83 -6.24
CA ILE A 78 26.71 4.95 -5.35
C ILE A 78 26.79 3.50 -5.82
N PHE A 79 26.58 3.24 -7.12
CA PHE A 79 26.72 1.87 -7.62
C PHE A 79 28.16 1.39 -7.50
N LEU A 80 29.15 2.19 -7.88
CA LEU A 80 30.57 1.81 -7.77
C LEU A 80 30.98 1.46 -6.34
N ALA A 81 30.38 2.09 -5.32
CA ALA A 81 30.59 1.71 -3.92
C ALA A 81 30.08 0.28 -3.60
N GLU A 82 28.98 -0.15 -4.23
CA GLU A 82 28.50 -1.53 -4.13
C GLU A 82 29.43 -2.50 -4.88
N PHE A 83 29.90 -2.14 -6.07
CA PHE A 83 30.91 -2.95 -6.79
C PHE A 83 32.20 -3.11 -5.97
N GLU A 84 32.69 -2.02 -5.36
CA GLU A 84 33.85 -2.02 -4.47
C GLU A 84 33.63 -2.91 -3.24
N THR A 85 32.44 -2.86 -2.62
CA THR A 85 32.09 -3.71 -1.48
C THR A 85 32.03 -5.21 -1.84
N LEU A 86 31.71 -5.52 -3.09
CA LEU A 86 31.66 -6.87 -3.64
C LEU A 86 33.01 -7.32 -4.23
N ASN A 87 34.06 -6.50 -4.10
CA ASN A 87 35.38 -6.71 -4.68
C ASN A 87 35.35 -6.91 -6.21
N ILE A 88 34.40 -6.26 -6.90
CA ILE A 88 34.29 -6.29 -8.36
C ILE A 88 34.98 -5.03 -8.90
N PRO A 89 36.12 -5.17 -9.61
CA PRO A 89 36.90 -4.02 -10.05
C PRO A 89 36.18 -3.27 -11.18
N TYR A 90 35.69 -2.06 -10.89
CA TYR A 90 35.14 -1.13 -11.88
C TYR A 90 35.64 0.29 -11.61
N THR A 91 35.97 1.00 -12.69
CA THR A 91 36.27 2.43 -12.63
C THR A 91 35.03 3.25 -12.97
N TYR A 92 35.09 4.55 -12.70
CA TYR A 92 34.01 5.45 -13.10
C TYR A 92 33.83 5.48 -14.63
N GLU A 93 34.93 5.58 -15.38
CA GLU A 93 34.93 5.68 -16.84
C GLU A 93 34.32 4.42 -17.46
N SER A 94 34.81 3.24 -17.03
CA SER A 94 34.31 1.95 -17.52
C SER A 94 32.83 1.75 -17.19
N PHE A 95 32.38 2.11 -15.98
CA PHE A 95 30.97 2.02 -15.63
C PHE A 95 30.13 3.02 -16.40
N HIS A 96 30.58 4.27 -16.55
CA HIS A 96 29.86 5.36 -17.19
C HIS A 96 29.61 5.08 -18.68
N GLU A 97 30.66 4.69 -19.41
CA GLU A 97 30.66 4.51 -20.87
C GLU A 97 30.05 3.18 -21.32
N SER A 98 30.09 2.16 -20.47
CA SER A 98 29.57 0.84 -20.84
C SER A 98 28.04 0.80 -20.94
N PRO A 99 27.49 -0.02 -21.87
CA PRO A 99 26.07 -0.31 -21.91
C PRO A 99 25.66 -1.02 -20.62
N LYS A 100 24.71 -0.42 -19.88
CA LYS A 100 24.33 -0.89 -18.53
C LYS A 100 23.73 -2.29 -18.55
N GLU A 101 22.99 -2.63 -19.61
CA GLU A 101 22.49 -3.98 -19.83
C GLU A 101 23.62 -5.02 -19.88
N GLY A 102 24.73 -4.72 -20.56
CA GLY A 102 25.89 -5.61 -20.63
C GLY A 102 26.52 -5.84 -19.25
N ILE A 103 26.65 -4.77 -18.45
CA ILE A 103 27.13 -4.87 -17.07
C ILE A 103 26.20 -5.75 -16.22
N ILE A 104 24.89 -5.50 -16.29
CA ILE A 104 23.85 -6.24 -15.56
C ILE A 104 23.91 -7.73 -15.91
N ARG A 105 23.93 -8.09 -17.20
CA ARG A 105 24.00 -9.49 -17.67
C ARG A 105 25.33 -10.15 -17.26
N GLY A 106 26.44 -9.41 -17.33
CA GLY A 106 27.76 -9.90 -16.89
C GLY A 106 27.80 -10.22 -15.40
N LEU A 107 27.29 -9.31 -14.55
CA LEU A 107 27.16 -9.53 -13.11
C LEU A 107 26.28 -10.75 -12.82
N TRP A 108 25.12 -10.84 -13.47
CA TRP A 108 24.19 -11.94 -13.29
C TRP A 108 24.83 -13.29 -13.60
N LYS A 109 25.50 -13.40 -14.75
CA LYS A 109 26.12 -14.64 -15.22
C LYS A 109 27.22 -15.13 -14.27
N ASN A 110 28.02 -14.22 -13.73
CA ASN A 110 29.22 -14.58 -12.98
C ASN A 110 28.99 -14.69 -11.46
N HIS A 111 27.99 -13.97 -10.93
CA HIS A 111 27.87 -13.73 -9.48
C HIS A 111 26.45 -13.88 -8.92
N SER A 112 25.48 -14.42 -9.67
CA SER A 112 24.09 -14.63 -9.20
C SER A 112 23.92 -15.61 -8.03
N HIS A 113 25.00 -16.28 -7.59
CA HIS A 113 24.99 -17.11 -6.39
C HIS A 113 25.09 -16.28 -5.10
N GLU A 114 25.50 -15.00 -5.16
CA GLU A 114 25.60 -14.14 -3.99
C GLU A 114 24.35 -13.24 -3.84
N PRO A 115 23.65 -13.24 -2.68
CA PRO A 115 22.44 -12.44 -2.48
C PRO A 115 22.64 -10.93 -2.66
N LYS A 116 23.81 -10.41 -2.27
CA LYS A 116 24.14 -8.99 -2.44
C LYS A 116 24.26 -8.60 -3.90
N VAL A 117 24.78 -9.49 -4.75
CA VAL A 117 24.88 -9.25 -6.19
C VAL A 117 23.51 -9.31 -6.84
N VAL A 118 22.66 -10.29 -6.48
CA VAL A 118 21.27 -10.34 -6.96
C VAL A 118 20.53 -9.04 -6.64
N ARG A 119 20.74 -8.50 -5.43
CA ARG A 119 20.23 -7.17 -5.07
C ARG A 119 20.79 -6.07 -5.95
N LEU A 120 22.11 -5.99 -6.14
CA LEU A 120 22.75 -4.98 -6.99
C LEU A 120 22.23 -5.03 -8.43
N VAL A 121 22.11 -6.23 -9.01
CA VAL A 121 21.56 -6.45 -10.36
C VAL A 121 20.11 -5.97 -10.42
N THR A 122 19.31 -6.22 -9.38
CA THR A 122 17.93 -5.73 -9.28
C THR A 122 17.87 -4.20 -9.26
N GLU A 123 18.67 -3.55 -8.41
CA GLU A 123 18.72 -2.08 -8.31
C GLU A 123 19.19 -1.44 -9.62
N LEU A 124 20.22 -1.99 -10.26
CA LEU A 124 20.70 -1.54 -11.57
C LEU A 124 19.61 -1.70 -12.64
N SER A 125 18.89 -2.83 -12.63
CA SER A 125 17.84 -3.10 -13.62
C SER A 125 16.67 -2.12 -13.48
N LEU A 126 16.25 -1.81 -12.25
CA LEU A 126 15.22 -0.79 -11.97
C LEU A 126 15.68 0.60 -12.40
N GLU A 127 16.89 0.99 -12.00
CA GLU A 127 17.43 2.33 -12.22
C GLU A 127 17.71 2.64 -13.70
N TYR A 128 18.20 1.66 -14.45
CA TYR A 128 18.49 1.80 -15.87
C TYR A 128 17.39 1.23 -16.77
N LYS A 129 16.23 0.89 -16.20
CA LYS A 129 15.03 0.41 -16.90
C LYS A 129 15.29 -0.81 -17.81
N VAL A 130 16.11 -1.74 -17.33
CA VAL A 130 16.40 -3.01 -18.03
C VAL A 130 15.35 -4.04 -17.61
N TYR A 131 14.35 -4.25 -18.47
CA TYR A 131 13.17 -5.09 -18.19
C TYR A 131 13.08 -6.32 -19.08
N ASP A 132 14.21 -7.00 -19.27
CA ASP A 132 14.29 -8.29 -19.96
C ASP A 132 13.50 -9.37 -19.19
N PRO A 133 12.46 -10.00 -19.77
CA PRO A 133 11.60 -10.92 -19.01
C PRO A 133 12.31 -12.15 -18.46
N GLN A 134 13.33 -12.65 -19.17
CA GLN A 134 14.08 -13.83 -18.73
C GLN A 134 14.94 -13.49 -17.50
N LEU A 135 15.68 -12.39 -17.56
CA LEU A 135 16.44 -11.89 -16.41
C LEU A 135 15.54 -11.66 -15.19
N TRP A 136 14.39 -11.01 -15.38
CA TRP A 136 13.45 -10.75 -14.28
C TRP A 136 12.80 -12.01 -13.71
N SER A 137 12.53 -13.01 -14.55
CA SER A 137 12.12 -14.33 -14.07
C SER A 137 13.17 -14.89 -13.12
N ASP A 138 14.44 -14.92 -13.52
CA ASP A 138 15.48 -15.51 -12.70
C ASP A 138 15.81 -14.67 -11.45
N LEU A 139 15.72 -13.33 -11.54
CA LEU A 139 15.86 -12.42 -10.41
C LEU A 139 14.80 -12.70 -9.34
N LEU A 140 13.53 -12.75 -9.73
CA LEU A 140 12.43 -13.00 -8.79
C LEU A 140 12.56 -14.38 -8.15
N HIS A 141 12.99 -15.41 -8.89
CA HIS A 141 13.30 -16.72 -8.33
C HIS A 141 14.42 -16.64 -7.28
N LYS A 142 15.57 -16.02 -7.61
CA LYS A 142 16.68 -15.90 -6.65
C LYS A 142 16.31 -15.10 -5.41
N LEU A 143 15.53 -14.03 -5.54
CA LEU A 143 15.05 -13.24 -4.41
C LEU A 143 14.16 -14.07 -3.47
N LEU A 144 13.36 -14.98 -4.02
CA LEU A 144 12.59 -15.95 -3.24
C LEU A 144 13.49 -17.00 -2.59
N ASP A 145 14.43 -17.59 -3.34
CA ASP A 145 15.35 -18.62 -2.85
C ASP A 145 16.23 -18.12 -1.69
N PHE A 146 16.67 -16.86 -1.76
CA PHE A 146 17.41 -16.20 -0.68
C PHE A 146 16.52 -15.67 0.46
N ASN A 147 15.21 -15.93 0.41
CA ASN A 147 14.23 -15.49 1.41
C ASN A 147 14.26 -13.97 1.66
N MET A 148 14.49 -13.16 0.62
CA MET A 148 14.60 -11.71 0.73
C MET A 148 13.24 -11.00 0.73
N ILE A 149 12.24 -11.52 1.46
CA ILE A 149 10.83 -11.15 1.36
C ILE A 149 10.57 -9.65 1.53
N HIS A 150 11.20 -9.00 2.53
CA HIS A 150 11.06 -7.55 2.74
C HIS A 150 11.59 -6.71 1.59
N TYR A 151 12.65 -7.17 0.94
CA TYR A 151 13.22 -6.49 -0.22
C TYR A 151 12.39 -6.77 -1.47
N LEU A 152 12.03 -8.04 -1.68
CA LEU A 152 11.15 -8.48 -2.77
C LEU A 152 9.86 -7.69 -2.80
N ARG A 153 9.25 -7.40 -1.65
CA ARG A 153 8.08 -6.51 -1.56
C ARG A 153 8.29 -5.17 -2.27
N LYS A 154 9.43 -4.50 -2.03
CA LYS A 154 9.75 -3.20 -2.64
C LYS A 154 9.95 -3.33 -4.15
N VAL A 155 10.63 -4.40 -4.56
CA VAL A 155 10.88 -4.72 -5.96
C VAL A 155 9.56 -4.94 -6.70
N LEU A 156 8.64 -5.75 -6.15
CA LEU A 156 7.33 -6.03 -6.74
C LEU A 156 6.51 -4.75 -6.94
N ILE A 157 6.46 -3.86 -5.95
CA ILE A 157 5.78 -2.57 -6.08
C ILE A 157 6.42 -1.71 -7.19
N ALA A 158 7.76 -1.69 -7.26
CA ALA A 158 8.48 -0.91 -8.26
C ALA A 158 8.21 -1.39 -9.69
N ILE A 159 8.04 -2.71 -9.89
CA ILE A 159 7.76 -3.30 -11.20
C ILE A 159 6.27 -3.38 -11.55
N THR A 160 5.35 -3.06 -10.62
CA THR A 160 3.90 -3.04 -10.91
C THR A 160 3.59 -2.17 -12.13
N GLY A 161 4.29 -1.04 -12.30
CA GLY A 161 4.12 -0.12 -13.43
C GLY A 161 4.77 -0.57 -14.75
N VAL A 162 5.23 -1.82 -14.86
CA VAL A 162 5.95 -2.34 -16.03
C VAL A 162 5.18 -3.54 -16.63
N PRO A 163 4.24 -3.30 -17.58
CA PRO A 163 3.36 -4.34 -18.10
C PRO A 163 4.07 -5.51 -18.78
N SER A 164 5.27 -5.28 -19.36
CA SER A 164 6.05 -6.34 -20.01
C SER A 164 6.47 -7.45 -19.04
N LEU A 165 6.51 -7.18 -17.73
CA LEU A 165 6.87 -8.15 -16.71
C LEU A 165 5.66 -8.93 -16.16
N TRP A 166 4.43 -8.52 -16.47
CA TRP A 166 3.22 -9.13 -15.89
C TRP A 166 2.99 -10.58 -16.33
N GLN A 167 3.55 -10.96 -17.48
CA GLN A 167 3.43 -12.31 -18.04
C GLN A 167 4.48 -13.29 -17.50
N ILE A 168 5.37 -12.85 -16.61
CA ILE A 168 6.42 -13.70 -16.06
C ILE A 168 5.78 -14.74 -15.11
N PRO A 169 5.98 -16.06 -15.34
CA PRO A 169 5.31 -17.10 -14.55
C PRO A 169 5.57 -17.03 -13.04
N CYS A 170 6.77 -16.62 -12.63
CA CYS A 170 7.13 -16.53 -11.21
C CYS A 170 6.63 -15.27 -10.51
N LEU A 171 6.06 -14.30 -11.25
CA LEU A 171 5.56 -13.06 -10.67
C LEU A 171 4.42 -13.34 -9.68
N ASN A 172 3.46 -14.19 -10.07
CA ASN A 172 2.34 -14.59 -9.21
C ASN A 172 2.83 -15.32 -7.95
N ARG A 173 3.86 -16.16 -8.09
CA ARG A 173 4.50 -16.83 -6.95
C ARG A 173 5.15 -15.82 -6.00
N ALA A 174 5.86 -14.83 -6.54
CA ALA A 174 6.52 -13.79 -5.74
C ALA A 174 5.49 -12.92 -4.98
N TRP A 175 4.42 -12.47 -5.64
CA TRP A 175 3.33 -11.75 -4.99
C TRP A 175 2.68 -12.58 -3.89
N ARG A 176 2.34 -13.84 -4.17
CA ARG A 176 1.77 -14.75 -3.17
C ARG A 176 2.68 -14.90 -1.96
N SER A 177 3.99 -15.09 -2.15
CA SER A 177 4.95 -15.22 -1.05
C SER A 177 5.02 -13.96 -0.18
N VAL A 178 5.04 -12.78 -0.79
CA VAL A 178 5.09 -11.51 -0.02
C VAL A 178 3.76 -11.24 0.70
N ILE A 179 2.62 -11.46 0.04
CA ILE A 179 1.28 -11.26 0.62
C ILE A 179 1.05 -12.23 1.78
N LEU A 180 1.45 -13.50 1.63
CA LEU A 180 1.22 -14.51 2.67
C LEU A 180 2.22 -14.45 3.84
N ALA A 181 3.36 -13.78 3.69
CA ALA A 181 4.43 -13.80 4.68
C ALA A 181 4.00 -13.35 6.08
N PRO A 182 3.22 -12.26 6.27
CA PRO A 182 2.81 -11.85 7.61
C PRO A 182 1.87 -12.82 8.31
N PHE A 183 1.09 -13.62 7.58
CA PHE A 183 0.20 -14.63 8.16
C PHE A 183 0.97 -15.81 8.76
N LEU A 184 2.16 -16.13 8.24
CA LEU A 184 2.98 -17.23 8.73
C LEU A 184 3.54 -16.99 10.15
N VAL A 185 3.64 -15.72 10.55
CA VAL A 185 4.22 -15.31 11.83
C VAL A 185 3.21 -14.59 12.73
N ALA A 186 1.96 -14.48 12.29
CA ALA A 186 0.91 -13.79 13.02
C ALA A 186 0.40 -14.64 14.21
N SER A 187 0.18 -13.99 15.35
CA SER A 187 -0.55 -14.56 16.47
C SER A 187 -2.04 -14.25 16.34
N CYS A 188 -2.88 -15.01 17.04
CA CYS A 188 -4.31 -14.75 17.15
C CYS A 188 -4.68 -14.47 18.63
N PRO A 189 -5.08 -13.24 19.01
CA PRO A 189 -5.21 -12.04 18.16
C PRO A 189 -3.85 -11.44 17.73
N PRO A 190 -3.80 -10.65 16.64
CA PRO A 190 -2.58 -9.99 16.19
C PRO A 190 -2.18 -8.85 17.11
N SER A 191 -0.87 -8.71 17.38
CA SER A 191 -0.29 -7.51 17.99
C SER A 191 -0.43 -6.30 17.07
N HIS A 192 -0.29 -5.07 17.60
CA HIS A 192 -0.36 -3.83 16.81
C HIS A 192 0.54 -3.85 15.56
N LYS A 193 1.79 -4.34 15.70
CA LYS A 193 2.73 -4.44 14.57
C LYS A 193 2.30 -5.49 13.54
N GLN A 194 1.71 -6.61 13.97
CA GLN A 194 1.18 -7.62 13.06
C GLN A 194 -0.07 -7.12 12.34
N LEU A 195 -0.92 -6.34 13.03
CA LEU A 195 -2.08 -5.70 12.44
C LEU A 195 -1.66 -4.72 11.33
N GLU A 196 -0.68 -3.84 11.58
CA GLU A 196 -0.10 -2.97 10.55
C GLU A 196 0.41 -3.77 9.35
N ALA A 197 1.14 -4.86 9.60
CA ALA A 197 1.63 -5.74 8.54
C ALA A 197 0.48 -6.40 7.74
N CYS A 198 -0.63 -6.76 8.42
CA CYS A 198 -1.84 -7.29 7.78
C CYS A 198 -2.56 -6.22 6.95
N CYS A 199 -2.60 -4.96 7.39
CA CYS A 199 -3.11 -3.84 6.59
C CYS A 199 -2.25 -3.62 5.35
N GLU A 200 -0.92 -3.61 5.51
CA GLU A 200 0.02 -3.52 4.38
C GLU A 200 -0.17 -4.67 3.40
N CYS A 201 -0.45 -5.90 3.86
CA CYS A 201 -0.77 -7.03 2.97
C CYS A 201 -2.00 -6.78 2.10
N PHE A 202 -3.03 -6.17 2.65
CA PHE A 202 -4.23 -5.86 1.89
C PHE A 202 -3.91 -4.80 0.82
N VAL A 203 -3.15 -3.78 1.17
CA VAL A 203 -2.66 -2.77 0.20
C VAL A 203 -1.82 -3.41 -0.91
N LEU A 204 -0.96 -4.37 -0.58
CA LEU A 204 -0.19 -5.12 -1.59
C LEU A 204 -1.09 -5.92 -2.53
N LEU A 205 -2.15 -6.52 -1.99
CA LEU A 205 -3.13 -7.25 -2.80
C LEU A 205 -3.80 -6.33 -3.82
N LEU A 206 -4.12 -5.08 -3.44
CA LEU A 206 -4.67 -4.07 -4.34
C LEU A 206 -3.69 -3.62 -5.43
N LYS A 207 -2.38 -3.74 -5.19
CA LYS A 207 -1.30 -3.38 -6.14
C LYS A 207 -0.87 -4.54 -7.04
N CYS A 208 -1.38 -5.74 -6.80
CA CYS A 208 -1.01 -6.92 -7.57
C CYS A 208 -1.63 -6.83 -8.98
N PRO A 209 -0.82 -6.86 -10.07
CA PRO A 209 -1.34 -6.71 -11.43
C PRO A 209 -2.26 -7.87 -11.84
N ASN A 210 -1.99 -9.08 -11.36
CA ASN A 210 -2.74 -10.29 -11.68
C ASN A 210 -3.47 -10.83 -10.44
N VAL A 211 -4.19 -9.97 -9.72
CA VAL A 211 -4.95 -10.36 -8.51
C VAL A 211 -5.93 -11.51 -8.78
N ALA A 212 -6.48 -11.60 -10.00
CA ALA A 212 -7.39 -12.65 -10.44
C ALA A 212 -6.80 -14.06 -10.39
N ASP A 213 -5.48 -14.20 -10.52
CA ASP A 213 -4.78 -15.49 -10.52
C ASP A 213 -4.41 -15.96 -9.10
N LEU A 214 -4.59 -15.10 -8.10
CA LEU A 214 -4.32 -15.44 -6.71
C LEU A 214 -5.49 -16.20 -6.09
N ASP A 215 -5.20 -17.02 -5.09
CA ASP A 215 -6.22 -17.67 -4.25
C ASP A 215 -6.81 -16.67 -3.26
N ILE A 216 -7.64 -15.76 -3.78
CA ILE A 216 -8.30 -14.70 -3.00
C ILE A 216 -9.14 -15.26 -1.87
N ILE A 217 -9.79 -16.41 -2.09
CA ILE A 217 -10.60 -17.08 -1.06
C ILE A 217 -9.67 -17.62 0.04
N GLY A 218 -8.56 -18.25 -0.32
CA GLY A 218 -7.54 -18.69 0.63
C GLY A 218 -6.98 -17.55 1.48
N ILE A 219 -6.67 -16.40 0.86
CA ILE A 219 -6.20 -15.19 1.56
C ILE A 219 -7.28 -14.64 2.50
N ALA A 220 -8.54 -14.58 2.05
CA ALA A 220 -9.66 -14.14 2.89
C ALA A 220 -9.82 -15.04 4.13
N ARG A 221 -9.63 -16.36 3.99
CA ARG A 221 -9.65 -17.28 5.13
C ARG A 221 -8.51 -17.00 6.12
N GLN A 222 -7.32 -16.62 5.67
CA GLN A 222 -6.21 -16.25 6.55
C GLN A 222 -6.56 -15.02 7.41
N TYR A 223 -7.17 -14.00 6.81
CA TYR A 223 -7.68 -12.84 7.56
C TYR A 223 -8.76 -13.24 8.57
N ALA A 224 -9.71 -14.10 8.17
CA ALA A 224 -10.75 -14.59 9.07
C ALA A 224 -10.16 -15.36 10.28
N GLN A 225 -9.13 -16.19 10.06
CA GLN A 225 -8.42 -16.93 11.12
C GLN A 225 -7.68 -16.02 12.11
N LEU A 226 -7.26 -14.83 11.68
CA LEU A 226 -6.64 -13.81 12.54
C LEU A 226 -7.66 -12.88 13.21
N ASN A 227 -8.96 -13.21 13.17
CA ASN A 227 -10.04 -12.36 13.65
C ASN A 227 -10.07 -10.97 12.97
N LEU A 228 -9.76 -10.92 11.68
CA LEU A 228 -9.81 -9.70 10.86
C LEU A 228 -10.90 -9.77 9.77
N PRO A 229 -12.19 -9.92 10.13
CA PRO A 229 -13.26 -10.14 9.17
C PRO A 229 -13.51 -8.96 8.20
N ALA A 230 -13.14 -7.72 8.54
CA ALA A 230 -13.23 -6.61 7.58
C ALA A 230 -12.28 -6.80 6.38
N PHE A 231 -11.04 -7.20 6.64
CA PHE A 231 -10.07 -7.50 5.60
C PHE A 231 -10.43 -8.77 4.83
N ALA A 232 -11.01 -9.78 5.50
CA ALA A 232 -11.53 -10.97 4.83
C ALA A 232 -12.61 -10.62 3.80
N LEU A 233 -13.60 -9.82 4.20
CA LEU A 233 -14.66 -9.34 3.29
C LEU A 233 -14.09 -8.44 2.18
N GLY A 234 -13.13 -7.57 2.52
CA GLY A 234 -12.38 -6.78 1.54
C GLY A 234 -11.71 -7.64 0.47
N CYS A 235 -11.12 -8.79 0.85
CA CYS A 235 -10.56 -9.74 -0.10
C CYS A 235 -11.64 -10.36 -0.99
N LEU A 236 -12.78 -10.79 -0.42
CA LEU A 236 -13.86 -11.38 -1.21
C LEU A 236 -14.42 -10.44 -2.28
N LEU A 237 -14.43 -9.12 -2.03
CA LEU A 237 -14.80 -8.10 -3.03
C LEU A 237 -13.90 -8.11 -4.27
N LEU A 238 -12.65 -8.58 -4.14
CA LEU A 238 -11.68 -8.65 -5.24
C LEU A 238 -11.87 -9.87 -6.15
N ILE A 239 -12.79 -10.80 -5.82
CA ILE A 239 -13.06 -11.97 -6.67
C ILE A 239 -13.63 -11.49 -8.02
N PRO A 240 -13.00 -11.82 -9.16
CA PRO A 240 -13.42 -11.29 -10.45
C PRO A 240 -14.74 -11.91 -10.95
N GLN A 241 -15.00 -13.19 -10.68
CA GLN A 241 -16.22 -13.85 -11.15
C GLN A 241 -17.43 -13.50 -10.27
N SER A 242 -18.41 -12.76 -10.81
CA SER A 242 -19.55 -12.22 -10.03
C SER A 242 -20.32 -13.28 -9.26
N LYS A 243 -20.75 -14.36 -9.93
CA LYS A 243 -21.52 -15.43 -9.28
C LYS A 243 -20.77 -16.07 -8.11
N LYS A 244 -19.47 -16.32 -8.29
CA LYS A 244 -18.60 -16.88 -7.25
C LYS A 244 -18.40 -15.89 -6.11
N ARG A 245 -18.16 -14.61 -6.44
CA ARG A 245 -18.04 -13.51 -5.48
C ARG A 245 -19.29 -13.40 -4.61
N GLU A 246 -20.46 -13.32 -5.21
CA GLU A 246 -21.76 -13.24 -4.51
C GLU A 246 -21.98 -14.43 -3.59
N GLN A 247 -21.71 -15.66 -4.06
CA GLN A 247 -21.82 -16.87 -3.24
C GLN A 247 -20.90 -16.84 -2.01
N GLN A 248 -19.63 -16.45 -2.18
CA GLN A 248 -18.68 -16.37 -1.07
C GLN A 248 -19.03 -15.26 -0.08
N ILE A 249 -19.45 -14.10 -0.60
CA ILE A 249 -19.89 -12.97 0.23
C ILE A 249 -21.13 -13.35 1.04
N GLN A 250 -22.15 -13.97 0.42
CA GLN A 250 -23.36 -14.38 1.12
C GLN A 250 -23.02 -15.38 2.25
N GLY A 251 -22.20 -16.40 1.95
CA GLY A 251 -21.76 -17.36 2.97
C GLY A 251 -20.99 -16.71 4.13
N PHE A 252 -20.18 -15.70 3.83
CA PHE A 252 -19.47 -14.91 4.83
C PHE A 252 -20.44 -14.09 5.70
N LEU A 253 -21.37 -13.37 5.09
CA LEU A 253 -22.34 -12.53 5.80
C LEU A 253 -23.28 -13.34 6.70
N SER A 254 -23.64 -14.56 6.30
CA SER A 254 -24.49 -15.44 7.11
C SER A 254 -23.79 -16.00 8.35
N SER A 255 -22.45 -16.08 8.36
CA SER A 255 -21.67 -16.70 9.44
C SER A 255 -20.89 -15.69 10.30
N CYS A 256 -20.74 -14.44 9.85
CA CYS A 256 -19.92 -13.43 10.51
C CYS A 256 -20.71 -12.49 11.42
N ASN A 257 -20.07 -11.97 12.48
CA ASN A 257 -20.62 -10.86 13.26
C ASN A 257 -20.43 -9.54 12.49
N LEU A 258 -21.52 -9.06 11.88
CA LEU A 258 -21.54 -7.86 11.06
C LEU A 258 -21.17 -6.57 11.83
N GLU A 259 -21.44 -6.50 13.14
CA GLU A 259 -21.07 -5.35 13.97
C GLU A 259 -19.55 -5.26 14.14
N THR A 260 -18.90 -6.41 14.39
CA THR A 260 -17.43 -6.49 14.46
C THR A 260 -16.78 -6.08 13.15
N VAL A 261 -17.39 -6.43 12.01
CA VAL A 261 -16.88 -5.99 10.70
C VAL A 261 -16.93 -4.47 10.59
N LEU A 262 -18.07 -3.85 10.90
CA LEU A 262 -18.20 -2.38 10.85
C LEU A 262 -17.22 -1.69 11.81
N GLN A 263 -17.00 -2.26 13.00
CA GLN A 263 -16.01 -1.77 13.95
C GLN A 263 -14.60 -1.77 13.38
N GLN A 264 -14.16 -2.88 12.79
CA GLN A 264 -12.82 -2.94 12.18
C GLN A 264 -12.67 -2.03 10.97
N VAL A 265 -13.74 -1.83 10.19
CA VAL A 265 -13.70 -0.87 9.09
C VAL A 265 -13.45 0.54 9.62
N ASP A 266 -14.07 0.92 10.73
CA ASP A 266 -13.84 2.22 11.36
C ASP A 266 -12.43 2.35 11.95
N GLU A 267 -11.94 1.30 12.59
CA GLU A 267 -10.67 1.34 13.32
C GLU A 267 -9.45 1.21 12.40
N HIS A 268 -9.56 0.47 11.29
CA HIS A 268 -8.40 0.03 10.51
C HIS A 268 -8.45 0.34 9.02
N MET A 269 -9.61 0.71 8.45
CA MET A 269 -9.75 0.94 7.01
C MET A 269 -10.07 2.39 6.63
N ASN A 270 -10.08 3.33 7.58
CA ASN A 270 -10.52 4.70 7.34
C ASN A 270 -9.52 5.64 6.65
N THR A 271 -8.29 5.20 6.37
CA THR A 271 -7.22 6.06 5.84
C THR A 271 -6.52 5.44 4.64
N GLY A 272 -5.88 6.28 3.83
CA GLY A 272 -5.01 5.85 2.72
C GLY A 272 -5.72 5.04 1.64
N GLU A 273 -5.01 4.06 1.08
CA GLU A 273 -5.43 3.26 -0.08
C GLU A 273 -6.60 2.30 0.23
N VAL A 274 -6.91 2.07 1.52
CA VAL A 274 -7.99 1.15 1.94
C VAL A 274 -9.33 1.84 2.19
N ALA A 275 -9.35 3.18 2.25
CA ALA A 275 -10.56 3.97 2.51
C ALA A 275 -11.67 3.76 1.46
N GLY A 276 -11.29 3.55 0.19
CA GLY A 276 -12.24 3.23 -0.88
C GLY A 276 -13.00 1.92 -0.63
N PHE A 277 -12.31 0.91 -0.08
CA PHE A 277 -12.91 -0.37 0.29
C PHE A 277 -13.77 -0.26 1.55
N ALA A 278 -13.39 0.60 2.50
CA ALA A 278 -14.17 0.84 3.71
C ALA A 278 -15.62 1.24 3.38
N SER A 279 -15.81 2.17 2.43
CA SER A 279 -17.15 2.58 1.98
C SER A 279 -17.92 1.43 1.33
N GLN A 280 -17.29 0.67 0.43
CA GLN A 280 -17.93 -0.47 -0.24
C GLN A 280 -18.37 -1.55 0.76
N ILE A 281 -17.50 -1.88 1.72
CA ILE A 281 -17.80 -2.85 2.77
C ILE A 281 -18.98 -2.36 3.64
N ARG A 282 -18.97 -1.09 4.06
CA ARG A 282 -20.09 -0.50 4.83
C ARG A 282 -21.40 -0.61 4.06
N CYS A 283 -21.45 -0.13 2.81
CA CYS A 283 -22.66 -0.18 2.00
C CYS A 283 -23.16 -1.62 1.82
N LEU A 284 -22.25 -2.56 1.58
CA LEU A 284 -22.60 -3.98 1.41
C LEU A 284 -23.23 -4.57 2.67
N ILE A 285 -22.65 -4.31 3.84
CA ILE A 285 -23.17 -4.80 5.13
C ILE A 285 -24.53 -4.18 5.42
N LEU A 286 -24.66 -2.86 5.28
CA LEU A 286 -25.92 -2.15 5.53
C LEU A 286 -27.01 -2.65 4.58
N ASN A 287 -26.73 -2.78 3.29
CA ASN A 287 -27.68 -3.33 2.31
C ASN A 287 -28.12 -4.75 2.65
N ASN A 288 -27.20 -5.59 3.13
CA ASN A 288 -27.54 -6.94 3.58
C ASN A 288 -28.47 -6.93 4.79
N ILE A 289 -28.22 -6.07 5.79
CA ILE A 289 -29.08 -5.92 6.96
C ILE A 289 -30.50 -5.50 6.56
N ILE A 290 -30.62 -4.54 5.62
CA ILE A 290 -31.91 -4.08 5.11
C ILE A 290 -32.61 -5.21 4.33
N LYS A 291 -31.89 -5.95 3.49
CA LYS A 291 -32.45 -7.08 2.73
C LYS A 291 -32.96 -8.21 3.63
N GLU A 292 -32.18 -8.60 4.63
CA GLU A 292 -32.51 -9.69 5.56
C GLU A 292 -33.41 -9.23 6.73
N LYS A 293 -33.80 -7.95 6.77
CA LYS A 293 -34.62 -7.32 7.83
C LYS A 293 -34.07 -7.53 9.25
N GLN A 294 -32.74 -7.58 9.39
CA GLN A 294 -32.05 -7.84 10.66
C GLN A 294 -31.83 -6.56 11.50
N TYR A 295 -32.83 -5.68 11.56
CA TYR A 295 -32.72 -4.36 12.21
C TYR A 295 -32.48 -4.46 13.73
N ASP A 296 -33.03 -5.49 14.38
CA ASP A 296 -32.88 -5.75 15.82
C ASP A 296 -31.43 -5.74 16.30
N ARG A 297 -30.53 -6.32 15.50
CA ARG A 297 -29.11 -6.45 15.84
C ARG A 297 -28.39 -5.11 15.90
N PHE A 298 -28.87 -4.12 15.13
CA PHE A 298 -28.19 -2.84 14.95
C PHE A 298 -28.89 -1.67 15.62
N PHE A 299 -30.16 -1.83 16.02
CA PHE A 299 -30.97 -0.76 16.62
C PHE A 299 -30.28 -0.04 17.79
N LYS A 300 -29.58 -0.78 18.66
CA LYS A 300 -28.88 -0.22 19.84
C LYS A 300 -27.41 0.11 19.60
N THR A 301 -26.92 -0.09 18.38
CA THR A 301 -25.50 0.10 18.06
C THR A 301 -25.25 1.52 17.56
N LYS A 302 -24.00 1.98 17.64
CA LYS A 302 -23.58 3.27 17.04
C LYS A 302 -23.76 3.32 15.50
N TYR A 303 -24.06 2.19 14.86
CA TYR A 303 -24.25 2.06 13.42
C TYR A 303 -25.70 2.29 12.96
N PHE A 304 -26.66 2.38 13.89
CA PHE A 304 -28.07 2.61 13.52
C PHE A 304 -28.29 3.91 12.71
N PRO A 305 -27.63 5.05 13.00
CA PRO A 305 -27.76 6.24 12.16
C PRO A 305 -27.27 6.03 10.72
N LEU A 306 -26.20 5.25 10.53
CA LEU A 306 -25.72 4.90 9.19
C LEU A 306 -26.72 4.00 8.45
N LEU A 307 -27.38 3.10 9.17
CA LEU A 307 -28.45 2.26 8.61
C LEU A 307 -29.67 3.10 8.20
N LYS A 308 -30.09 4.07 9.03
CA LYS A 308 -31.16 5.03 8.66
C LYS A 308 -30.83 5.74 7.35
N LEU A 309 -29.65 6.34 7.26
CA LEU A 309 -29.20 7.04 6.06
C LEU A 309 -29.18 6.13 4.82
N GLN A 310 -28.71 4.89 4.97
CA GLN A 310 -28.68 3.93 3.86
C GLN A 310 -30.10 3.53 3.40
N VAL A 311 -31.04 3.37 4.33
CA VAL A 311 -32.44 3.06 4.03
C VAL A 311 -33.10 4.23 3.27
N MET A 312 -32.83 5.47 3.68
CA MET A 312 -33.32 6.67 2.99
C MET A 312 -32.78 6.75 1.56
N ASN A 313 -31.48 6.53 1.37
CA ASN A 313 -30.83 6.54 0.06
C ASN A 313 -31.29 5.40 -0.88
N THR A 314 -31.85 4.32 -0.33
CA THR A 314 -32.35 3.17 -1.10
C THR A 314 -33.87 3.17 -1.25
N GLU A 315 -34.55 4.23 -0.81
CA GLU A 315 -36.03 4.37 -0.85
C GLU A 315 -36.80 3.25 -0.13
N ARG A 316 -36.14 2.48 0.74
CA ARG A 316 -36.76 1.37 1.51
C ARG A 316 -37.27 1.80 2.89
N VAL A 317 -37.56 3.09 3.05
CA VAL A 317 -37.93 3.74 4.33
C VAL A 317 -39.15 3.09 4.98
N LYS A 318 -40.13 2.67 4.18
CA LYS A 318 -41.33 1.98 4.66
C LYS A 318 -41.01 0.75 5.53
N GLU A 319 -40.02 -0.05 5.12
CA GLU A 319 -39.67 -1.28 5.83
C GLU A 319 -39.07 -1.01 7.22
N LEU A 320 -38.28 0.06 7.35
CA LEU A 320 -37.71 0.45 8.64
C LEU A 320 -38.75 1.13 9.54
N VAL A 321 -39.66 1.92 8.95
CA VAL A 321 -40.81 2.51 9.66
C VAL A 321 -41.72 1.43 10.22
N ASP A 322 -42.08 0.43 9.41
CA ASP A 322 -42.89 -0.72 9.84
C ASP A 322 -42.22 -1.49 10.99
N TYR A 323 -40.91 -1.70 10.91
CA TYR A 323 -40.14 -2.32 11.98
C TYR A 323 -40.19 -1.50 13.30
N LEU A 324 -39.99 -0.18 13.23
CA LEU A 324 -40.02 0.70 14.40
C LEU A 324 -41.42 0.79 15.03
N ALA A 325 -42.46 0.84 14.20
CA ALA A 325 -43.85 0.81 14.64
C ALA A 325 -44.17 -0.49 15.38
N ASN A 326 -43.73 -1.64 14.86
CA ASN A 326 -43.92 -2.95 15.50
C ASN A 326 -43.15 -3.10 16.82
N LYS A 327 -42.09 -2.32 17.04
CA LYS A 327 -41.33 -2.27 18.31
C LYS A 327 -41.89 -1.29 19.34
N ASN A 328 -43.02 -0.65 19.06
CA ASN A 328 -43.59 0.46 19.86
C ASN A 328 -42.67 1.69 19.95
N CYS A 329 -41.72 1.87 19.02
CA CYS A 329 -40.85 3.04 18.92
C CYS A 329 -41.45 4.07 17.95
N LEU A 330 -42.66 4.57 18.26
CA LEU A 330 -43.43 5.45 17.37
C LEU A 330 -42.71 6.79 17.11
N ASP A 331 -42.06 7.35 18.13
CA ASP A 331 -41.34 8.62 18.00
C ASP A 331 -40.14 8.49 17.05
N ASP A 332 -39.40 7.38 17.12
CA ASP A 332 -38.29 7.09 16.21
C ASP A 332 -38.76 6.87 14.77
N ALA A 333 -39.94 6.24 14.59
CA ALA A 333 -40.55 6.03 13.29
C ALA A 333 -40.97 7.36 12.65
N VAL A 334 -41.59 8.25 13.43
CA VAL A 334 -42.00 9.58 12.96
C VAL A 334 -40.78 10.46 12.67
N ALA A 335 -39.76 10.44 13.52
CA ALA A 335 -38.51 11.15 13.28
C ALA A 335 -37.86 10.72 11.95
N LEU A 336 -37.83 9.41 11.65
CA LEU A 336 -37.31 8.89 10.39
C LEU A 336 -38.14 9.37 9.17
N ILE A 337 -39.47 9.39 9.28
CA ILE A 337 -40.35 9.89 8.20
C ILE A 337 -40.08 11.38 7.95
N VAL A 338 -39.97 12.19 9.01
CA VAL A 338 -39.69 13.63 8.90
C VAL A 338 -38.32 13.87 8.28
N GLU A 339 -37.28 13.16 8.73
CA GLU A 339 -35.94 13.23 8.14
C GLU A 339 -35.97 12.87 6.64
N TYR A 340 -36.72 11.84 6.26
CA TYR A 340 -36.82 11.39 4.86
C TYR A 340 -37.52 12.43 3.99
N GLN A 341 -38.65 12.96 4.43
CA GLN A 341 -39.37 13.97 3.68
C GLN A 341 -38.57 15.26 3.53
N ASN A 342 -37.83 15.67 4.55
CA ASN A 342 -36.91 16.79 4.45
C ASN A 342 -35.80 16.55 3.42
N GLN A 343 -35.25 15.34 3.33
CA GLN A 343 -34.27 14.98 2.28
C GLN A 343 -34.89 15.00 0.87
N CYS A 344 -36.16 14.62 0.74
CA CYS A 344 -36.92 14.68 -0.51
C CYS A 344 -37.47 16.09 -0.84
N GLY A 345 -37.26 17.09 0.01
CA GLY A 345 -37.75 18.47 -0.19
C GLY A 345 -39.23 18.70 0.17
N ASN A 346 -39.87 17.77 0.87
CA ASN A 346 -41.27 17.83 1.29
C ASN A 346 -41.39 18.26 2.77
N HIS A 347 -41.82 19.49 3.05
CA HIS A 347 -41.88 20.06 4.41
C HIS A 347 -43.26 19.91 5.11
N ILE A 348 -44.09 18.95 4.70
CA ILE A 348 -45.55 18.96 4.95
C ILE A 348 -45.96 18.45 6.36
N LEU A 349 -45.02 18.05 7.23
CA LEU A 349 -45.34 17.28 8.45
C LEU A 349 -45.23 18.00 9.81
N ALA A 350 -44.88 19.29 9.86
CA ALA A 350 -44.51 19.94 11.12
C ALA A 350 -45.64 20.07 12.18
N ASP A 351 -46.92 20.05 11.77
CA ASP A 351 -48.07 20.36 12.64
C ASP A 351 -49.02 19.17 12.92
N ARG A 352 -48.64 17.92 12.59
CA ARG A 352 -49.53 16.74 12.70
C ARG A 352 -49.16 15.81 13.86
N SER A 353 -50.14 15.06 14.36
CA SER A 353 -49.89 14.09 15.43
C SER A 353 -49.04 12.91 14.93
N SER A 354 -48.22 12.32 15.81
CA SER A 354 -47.34 11.19 15.49
C SER A 354 -48.07 10.02 14.81
N ARG A 355 -49.32 9.74 15.20
CA ARG A 355 -50.15 8.68 14.60
C ARG A 355 -50.67 9.06 13.22
N ASP A 356 -50.99 10.32 12.98
CA ASP A 356 -51.48 10.80 11.69
C ASP A 356 -50.35 10.82 10.64
N ILE A 357 -49.13 11.16 11.06
CA ILE A 357 -47.94 11.12 10.20
C ILE A 357 -47.62 9.68 9.77
N LEU A 358 -47.65 8.74 10.73
CA LEU A 358 -47.43 7.32 10.47
C LEU A 358 -48.49 6.73 9.53
N THR A 359 -49.77 7.00 9.79
CA THR A 359 -50.87 6.47 8.96
C THR A 359 -50.83 7.03 7.55
N MET A 360 -50.57 8.33 7.36
CA MET A 360 -50.39 8.91 6.01
C MET A 360 -49.21 8.31 5.25
N PHE A 361 -48.05 8.14 5.90
CA PHE A 361 -46.87 7.62 5.22
C PHE A 361 -47.04 6.16 4.79
N LEU A 362 -47.68 5.35 5.63
CA LEU A 362 -47.94 3.94 5.34
C LEU A 362 -49.08 3.73 4.32
N SER A 363 -50.06 4.64 4.28
CA SER A 363 -51.20 4.60 3.34
C SER A 363 -50.97 5.29 2.00
N GLY A 364 -50.07 6.29 1.91
CA GLY A 364 -49.84 7.10 0.71
C GLY A 364 -48.88 6.52 -0.33
N SER A 365 -48.65 5.21 -0.33
CA SER A 365 -47.74 4.51 -1.26
C SER A 365 -48.44 3.34 -1.95
N GLU A 366 -49.43 3.65 -2.78
CA GLU A 366 -49.81 2.83 -3.94
C GLU A 366 -49.01 3.25 -5.17
#